data_AF-A0A1G2CM21-F1
#
_entry.id   AF-A0A1G2CM21-F1
#
_cell.length_a   1.000
_cell.length_b   1.000
_cell.length_c   1.000
_cell.angle_alpha   90.00
_cell.angle_beta   90.00
_cell.angle_gamma   90.00
#
_symmetry.space_group_name_H-M   'P 1'
#
loop_
_entity.id
_entity.type
_entity.pdbx_description
1 polymer ?
#
loop_
_entity_poly.entity_id
_entity_poly.type
_entity_poly.pdbx_seq_one_letter_code
_entity_poly.pdbx_strand_id
1 'polypeptide(L)'
;MPQVVAEIGRFIRMEPGFKYVVGVGTDSERIAGGNADFVTAIVIRRVGNGGRYFWKRKNCGPFHTLRDRIIQEALFSIETAGEVLSELKKVSDVDFNFEVHADIGMGGDTREMMNEVVGMIRAYNYEVKVKPESYAATNVADRHI
;
A
#
# COMPACT_ATOMS: atom_id res chain seq x y z
N MET A 1 -0.72 -12.08 10.63
CA MET A 1 -0.44 -12.15 9.18
C MET A 1 -0.93 -13.44 8.51
N PRO A 2 -0.65 -14.66 9.02
CA PRO A 2 -0.95 -15.91 8.30
C PRO A 2 -2.42 -16.08 7.87
N GLN A 3 -3.37 -15.70 8.73
CA GLN A 3 -4.80 -15.78 8.43
C GLN A 3 -5.22 -14.85 7.27
N VAL A 4 -4.67 -13.64 7.20
CA VAL A 4 -4.94 -12.68 6.12
C VAL A 4 -4.46 -13.23 4.78
N VAL A 5 -3.24 -13.76 4.75
CA VAL A 5 -2.65 -14.35 3.54
C VAL A 5 -3.44 -15.57 3.07
N ALA A 6 -3.86 -16.45 3.99
CA ALA A 6 -4.70 -17.59 3.67
C ALA A 6 -6.03 -17.17 3.03
N GLU A 7 -6.64 -16.08 3.52
CA GLU A 7 -7.90 -15.57 2.98
C GLU A 7 -7.72 -14.89 1.61
N ILE A 8 -6.60 -14.19 1.39
CA ILE A 8 -6.24 -13.66 0.07
C ILE A 8 -6.04 -14.82 -0.93
N GLY A 9 -5.27 -15.85 -0.56
CA GLY A 9 -5.07 -17.02 -1.40
C GLY A 9 -6.39 -17.75 -1.72
N ARG A 10 -7.29 -17.86 -0.75
CA ARG A 10 -8.64 -18.39 -0.96
C ARG A 10 -9.43 -17.53 -1.95
N PHE A 11 -9.38 -16.21 -1.80
CA PHE A 11 -10.10 -15.28 -2.68
C PHE A 11 -9.66 -15.38 -4.15
N ILE A 12 -8.36 -15.55 -4.38
CA ILE A 12 -7.78 -15.76 -5.71
C ILE A 12 -8.24 -17.11 -6.30
N ARG A 13 -8.15 -18.20 -5.51
CA ARG A 13 -8.53 -19.55 -5.96
C ARG A 13 -10.02 -19.73 -6.27
N MET A 14 -10.90 -18.88 -5.72
CA MET A 14 -12.33 -18.96 -6.06
C MET A 14 -12.59 -18.66 -7.53
N GLU A 15 -11.81 -17.77 -8.16
CA GLU A 15 -11.98 -17.39 -9.56
C GLU A 15 -10.59 -17.10 -10.21
N PRO A 16 -9.80 -18.13 -10.55
CA PRO A 16 -8.42 -17.95 -11.00
C PRO A 16 -8.30 -17.30 -12.38
N GLY A 17 -9.38 -17.22 -13.16
CA GLY A 17 -9.40 -16.61 -14.49
C GLY A 17 -9.36 -15.07 -14.49
N PHE A 18 -9.48 -14.43 -13.33
CA PHE A 18 -9.41 -12.98 -13.21
C PHE A 18 -7.98 -12.50 -12.93
N LYS A 19 -7.72 -11.23 -13.25
CA LYS A 19 -6.52 -10.53 -12.78
C LYS A 19 -6.73 -10.04 -11.36
N TYR A 20 -5.68 -10.12 -10.55
CA TYR A 20 -5.69 -9.72 -9.15
C TYR A 20 -4.62 -8.66 -8.87
N VAL A 21 -4.94 -7.71 -8.00
CA VAL A 21 -4.00 -6.71 -7.48
C VAL A 21 -4.04 -6.76 -5.97
N VAL A 22 -2.90 -7.03 -5.35
CA VAL A 22 -2.69 -6.88 -3.91
C VAL A 22 -2.04 -5.52 -3.66
N GLY A 23 -2.67 -4.69 -2.85
CA GLY A 23 -2.18 -3.38 -2.45
C GLY A 23 -1.90 -3.32 -0.95
N VAL A 24 -0.79 -2.71 -0.55
CA VAL A 24 -0.47 -2.42 0.86
C VAL A 24 -0.19 -0.94 1.02
N GLY A 25 -0.74 -0.31 2.05
CA GLY A 25 -0.43 1.08 2.37
C GLY A 25 -0.71 1.41 3.82
N THR A 26 0.02 2.38 4.36
CA THR A 26 -0.16 2.88 5.71
C THR A 26 -0.48 4.36 5.67
N ASP A 27 -1.49 4.74 6.45
CA ASP A 27 -1.80 6.12 6.78
C ASP A 27 -1.65 6.32 8.29
N SER A 28 -1.55 7.57 8.74
CA SER A 28 -1.49 7.86 10.16
C SER A 28 -2.23 9.14 10.56
N GLU A 29 -2.69 9.15 11.81
CA GLU A 29 -3.33 10.30 12.43
C GLU A 29 -2.55 10.71 13.69
N ARG A 30 -2.35 12.03 13.88
CA ARG A 30 -1.68 12.53 15.09
C ARG A 30 -2.59 12.33 16.30
N ILE A 31 -2.03 11.83 17.39
CA ILE A 31 -2.69 11.66 18.68
C ILE A 31 -1.94 12.42 19.78
N ALA A 32 -2.48 12.43 20.99
CA ALA A 32 -1.92 13.20 22.12
C ALA A 32 -0.45 12.82 22.43
N GLY A 33 0.32 13.81 22.90
CA GLY A 33 1.71 13.62 23.33
C GLY A 33 2.73 13.51 22.19
N GLY A 34 2.38 13.97 20.98
CA GLY A 34 3.27 13.90 19.82
C GLY A 34 3.33 12.51 19.18
N ASN A 35 2.50 11.57 19.63
CA ASN A 35 2.39 10.24 19.04
C ASN A 35 1.53 10.27 17.78
N ALA A 36 1.55 9.17 17.02
CA ALA A 36 0.65 8.94 15.92
C ALA A 36 0.07 7.52 15.96
N ASP A 37 -1.16 7.41 15.47
CA ASP A 37 -1.88 6.17 15.27
C ASP A 37 -1.79 5.78 13.80
N PHE A 38 -1.11 4.67 13.50
CA PHE A 38 -0.86 4.18 12.15
C PHE A 38 -1.82 3.04 11.81
N VAL A 39 -2.44 3.13 10.65
CA VAL A 39 -3.31 2.09 10.10
C VAL A 39 -2.69 1.56 8.81
N THR A 40 -2.26 0.31 8.81
CA THR A 40 -1.84 -0.39 7.59
C THR A 40 -3.01 -1.16 7.01
N ALA A 41 -3.38 -0.86 5.77
CA ALA A 41 -4.35 -1.60 4.98
C ALA A 41 -3.66 -2.59 4.03
N ILE A 42 -4.26 -3.77 3.89
CA ILE A 42 -3.92 -4.78 2.89
C ILE A 42 -5.19 -5.04 2.09
N VAL A 43 -5.15 -4.83 0.79
CA VAL A 43 -6.30 -4.93 -0.10
C VAL A 43 -6.01 -5.94 -1.19
N ILE A 44 -6.94 -6.85 -1.44
CA ILE A 44 -6.93 -7.69 -2.65
C ILE A 44 -8.12 -7.29 -3.53
N ARG A 45 -7.84 -6.90 -4.76
CA ARG A 45 -8.85 -6.52 -5.74
C ARG A 45 -8.85 -7.52 -6.89
N ARG A 46 -10.03 -8.04 -7.22
CA ARG A 46 -10.27 -8.77 -8.46
C ARG A 46 -10.68 -7.72 -9.50
N VAL A 47 -9.87 -7.56 -10.56
CA VAL A 47 -10.08 -6.49 -11.54
C VAL A 47 -11.46 -6.65 -12.19
N GLY A 48 -12.30 -5.61 -12.07
CA GLY A 48 -13.67 -5.61 -12.57
C GLY A 48 -14.70 -6.37 -11.72
N ASN A 49 -14.31 -6.96 -10.58
CA ASN A 49 -15.22 -7.83 -9.81
C ASN A 49 -14.93 -7.81 -8.29
N GLY A 50 -14.86 -6.60 -7.72
CA GLY A 50 -14.79 -6.37 -6.27
C GLY A 50 -13.43 -6.67 -5.63
N GLY A 51 -13.44 -6.82 -4.29
CA GLY A 51 -12.22 -7.03 -3.52
C GLY A 51 -12.49 -7.24 -2.04
N ARG A 52 -11.42 -7.45 -1.28
CA ARG A 52 -11.41 -7.58 0.18
C ARG A 52 -10.31 -6.71 0.76
N TYR A 53 -10.53 -6.22 1.97
CA TYR A 53 -9.55 -5.44 2.68
C TYR A 53 -9.38 -5.96 4.11
N PHE A 54 -8.18 -5.78 4.61
CA PHE A 54 -7.76 -6.10 5.97
C PHE A 54 -6.97 -4.92 6.49
N TRP A 55 -6.92 -4.74 7.80
CA TRP A 55 -6.11 -3.68 8.37
C TRP A 55 -5.52 -4.10 9.72
N LYS A 56 -4.41 -3.47 10.08
CA LYS A 56 -3.81 -3.53 11.41
C LYS A 56 -3.50 -2.10 11.87
N ARG A 57 -3.46 -1.90 13.18
CA ARG A 57 -3.24 -0.59 13.80
C ARG A 57 -2.05 -0.64 14.76
N LYS A 58 -1.26 0.43 14.81
CA LYS A 58 -0.11 0.56 15.70
C LYS A 58 0.08 2.01 16.13
N ASN A 59 0.16 2.24 17.43
CA ASN A 59 0.49 3.55 17.98
C ASN A 59 2.00 3.60 18.25
N CYS A 60 2.66 4.68 17.83
CA CYS A 60 4.05 4.94 18.16
C CYS A 60 4.37 6.43 18.15
N GLY A 61 5.61 6.77 18.50
CA GLY A 61 6.10 8.13 18.59
C GLY A 61 7.04 8.32 19.79
N PRO A 62 7.32 9.57 20.18
CA PRO A 62 6.80 10.80 19.56
C PRO A 62 7.43 11.07 18.18
N PHE A 63 6.69 11.75 17.31
CA PHE A 63 7.16 12.28 16.03
C PHE A 63 7.26 13.80 16.13
N HIS A 64 8.43 14.34 15.79
CA HIS A 64 8.68 15.78 15.89
C HIS A 64 8.31 16.52 14.60
N THR A 65 8.41 15.85 13.44
CA THR A 65 8.09 16.45 12.15
C THR A 65 7.02 15.66 11.39
N LEU A 66 6.41 16.31 10.38
CA LEU A 66 5.54 15.60 9.42
C LEU A 66 6.35 14.56 8.63
N ARG A 67 7.60 14.89 8.28
CA ARG A 67 8.51 14.04 7.53
C ARG A 67 8.78 12.71 8.24
N ASP A 68 9.12 12.74 9.52
CA ASP A 68 9.39 11.51 10.29
C ASP A 68 8.20 10.54 10.26
N ARG A 69 6.98 11.10 10.35
CA ARG A 69 5.73 10.34 10.33
C ARG A 69 5.45 9.74 8.95
N ILE A 70 5.64 10.51 7.88
CA ILE A 70 5.48 10.01 6.49
C ILE A 70 6.53 8.94 6.15
N ILE A 71 7.78 9.12 6.59
CA ILE A 71 8.81 8.09 6.45
C ILE A 71 8.38 6.82 7.19
N GLN A 72 7.82 6.96 8.39
CA GLN A 72 7.33 5.81 9.15
C GLN A 72 6.14 5.10 8.48
N GLU A 73 5.22 5.83 7.82
CA GLU A 73 4.16 5.25 7.00
C GLU A 73 4.75 4.40 5.87
N ALA A 74 5.76 4.91 5.16
CA ALA A 74 6.45 4.18 4.10
C ALA A 74 7.12 2.91 4.63
N LEU A 75 7.82 2.99 5.77
CA LEU A 75 8.48 1.85 6.40
C LEU A 75 7.48 0.76 6.81
N PHE A 76 6.35 1.10 7.44
CA PHE A 76 5.32 0.12 7.78
C PHE A 76 4.66 -0.52 6.56
N SER A 77 4.50 0.26 5.48
CA SER A 77 4.00 -0.25 4.21
C SER A 77 4.96 -1.26 3.59
N ILE A 78 6.26 -0.93 3.54
CA ILE A 78 7.33 -1.78 3.00
C ILE A 78 7.49 -3.07 3.83
N GLU A 79 7.52 -2.97 5.15
CA GLU A 79 7.64 -4.12 6.06
C GLU A 79 6.45 -5.08 5.86
N THR A 80 5.24 -4.53 5.88
CA THR A 80 4.02 -5.32 5.67
C THR A 80 3.96 -5.91 4.26
N ALA A 81 4.43 -5.19 3.24
CA ALA A 81 4.53 -5.69 1.89
C ALA A 81 5.45 -6.91 1.79
N GLY A 82 6.62 -6.86 2.45
CA GLY A 82 7.55 -7.98 2.52
C GLY A 82 6.94 -9.21 3.16
N GLU A 83 6.27 -9.05 4.30
CA GLU A 83 5.56 -10.14 4.98
C GLU A 83 4.49 -10.76 4.07
N VAL A 84 3.59 -9.93 3.51
CA VAL A 84 2.47 -10.41 2.69
C VAL A 84 2.96 -11.10 1.43
N LEU A 85 3.92 -10.51 0.71
CA LEU A 85 4.43 -11.06 -0.53
C LEU A 85 5.17 -12.39 -0.31
N SER A 86 5.99 -12.46 0.75
CA SER A 86 6.73 -13.68 1.11
C SER A 86 5.78 -14.83 1.42
N GLU A 87 4.72 -14.57 2.18
CA GLU A 87 3.75 -15.60 2.56
C GLU A 87 2.83 -15.97 1.39
N LEU A 88 2.41 -15.02 0.55
CA LEU A 88 1.58 -15.31 -0.64
C LEU A 88 2.31 -16.24 -1.62
N LYS A 89 3.61 -15.99 -1.87
CA LYS A 89 4.43 -16.84 -2.73
C LYS A 89 4.51 -18.30 -2.27
N LYS A 90 4.23 -18.59 -0.99
CA LYS A 90 4.20 -19.96 -0.46
C LYS A 90 2.87 -20.68 -0.70
N VAL A 91 1.78 -19.94 -0.96
CA VAL A 91 0.41 -20.48 -0.93
C VAL A 91 -0.41 -20.22 -2.18
N SER A 92 0.11 -19.46 -3.16
CA SER A 92 -0.57 -19.18 -4.42
C SER A 92 0.31 -19.49 -5.62
N ASP A 93 -0.17 -20.38 -6.48
CA ASP A 93 0.41 -20.65 -7.81
C ASP A 93 -0.18 -19.70 -8.88
N VAL A 94 -0.93 -18.68 -8.47
CA VAL A 94 -1.66 -17.77 -9.36
C VAL A 94 -0.96 -16.42 -9.41
N ASP A 95 -0.89 -15.85 -10.61
CA ASP A 95 -0.27 -14.56 -10.87
C ASP A 95 -1.12 -13.40 -10.31
N PHE A 96 -0.46 -12.42 -9.70
CA PHE A 96 -1.07 -11.21 -9.18
C PHE A 96 -0.08 -10.04 -9.24
N ASN A 97 -0.61 -8.82 -9.44
CA ASN A 97 0.19 -7.61 -9.29
C ASN A 97 0.28 -7.24 -7.82
N PHE A 98 1.42 -6.70 -7.41
CA PHE A 98 1.66 -6.28 -6.05
C PHE A 98 2.09 -4.81 -6.00
N GLU A 99 1.35 -3.99 -5.28
CA GLU A 99 1.53 -2.54 -5.21
C GLU A 99 1.69 -2.07 -3.77
N VAL A 100 2.57 -1.08 -3.57
CA VAL A 100 2.66 -0.33 -2.31
C VAL A 100 2.15 1.09 -2.55
N HIS A 101 1.19 1.49 -1.73
CA HIS A 101 0.49 2.76 -1.86
C HIS A 101 1.08 3.75 -0.86
N ALA A 102 1.44 4.93 -1.36
CA ALA A 102 1.90 6.05 -0.54
C ALA A 102 0.96 7.24 -0.75
N ASP A 103 0.36 7.74 0.33
CA ASP A 103 -0.56 8.88 0.30
C ASP A 103 0.17 10.13 0.82
N ILE A 104 0.74 10.92 -0.10
CA ILE A 104 1.50 12.12 0.23
C ILE A 104 0.83 13.30 -0.46
N GLY A 105 0.32 14.26 0.33
CA GLY A 105 -0.44 15.41 -0.19
C GLY A 105 0.39 16.32 -1.10
N MET A 106 -0.25 17.02 -2.05
CA MET A 106 0.42 17.86 -3.06
C MET A 106 0.69 19.28 -2.53
N GLY A 107 1.95 19.56 -2.19
CA GLY A 107 2.46 20.83 -1.66
C GLY A 107 3.98 20.92 -1.88
N GLY A 108 4.59 22.09 -1.67
CA GLY A 108 6.01 22.33 -1.98
C GLY A 108 6.95 21.38 -1.22
N ASP A 109 6.86 21.36 0.11
CA ASP A 109 7.67 20.49 0.98
C ASP A 109 7.35 19.00 0.77
N THR A 110 6.15 18.68 0.30
CA THR A 110 5.74 17.29 0.04
C THR A 110 6.31 16.71 -1.25
N ARG A 111 6.83 17.51 -2.19
CA ARG A 111 7.46 16.97 -3.41
C ARG A 111 8.78 16.27 -3.13
N GLU A 112 9.63 16.83 -2.27
CA GLU A 112 10.89 16.19 -1.87
C GLU A 112 10.61 14.92 -1.06
N MET A 113 9.68 14.99 -0.11
CA MET A 113 9.24 13.83 0.67
C MET A 113 8.63 12.74 -0.23
N MET A 114 7.87 13.12 -1.25
CA MET A 114 7.33 12.18 -2.23
C MET A 114 8.43 11.44 -2.98
N ASN A 115 9.45 12.15 -3.46
CA ASN A 115 10.58 11.53 -4.15
C ASN A 115 11.35 10.58 -3.22
N GLU A 116 11.54 10.97 -1.96
CA GLU A 116 12.18 10.13 -0.94
C GLU A 116 11.39 8.84 -0.71
N VAL A 117 10.09 8.93 -0.43
CA VAL A 117 9.23 7.76 -0.20
C VAL A 117 9.13 6.86 -1.42
N VAL A 118 8.97 7.45 -2.61
CA VAL A 118 8.99 6.70 -3.88
C VAL A 118 10.32 5.97 -4.05
N GLY A 119 11.44 6.63 -3.75
CA GLY A 119 12.78 6.04 -3.79
C GLY A 119 12.91 4.87 -2.82
N MET A 120 12.44 5.05 -1.59
CA MET A 120 12.44 3.98 -0.56
C MET A 120 11.64 2.76 -1.03
N ILE A 121 10.41 2.93 -1.49
CA ILE A 121 9.55 1.82 -1.91
C ILE A 121 10.16 1.08 -3.12
N ARG A 122 10.69 1.82 -4.09
CA ARG A 122 11.35 1.24 -5.27
C ARG A 122 12.65 0.51 -4.94
N ALA A 123 13.39 0.94 -3.92
CA ALA A 123 14.60 0.25 -3.46
C ALA A 123 14.30 -1.18 -2.97
N TYR A 124 13.06 -1.46 -2.56
CA TYR A 124 12.58 -2.82 -2.21
C TYR A 124 11.96 -3.58 -3.40
N ASN A 125 12.11 -3.06 -4.63
CA ASN A 125 11.54 -3.61 -5.87
C ASN A 125 10.01 -3.72 -5.86
N TYR A 126 9.32 -2.82 -5.16
CA TYR A 126 7.87 -2.72 -5.22
C TYR A 126 7.41 -1.70 -6.25
N GLU A 127 6.29 -1.99 -6.92
CA GLU A 127 5.55 -0.99 -7.68
C GLU A 127 4.88 -0.02 -6.71
N VAL A 128 5.17 1.28 -6.85
CA VAL A 128 4.59 2.33 -6.02
C VAL A 128 3.41 3.01 -6.72
N LYS A 129 2.30 3.20 -6.02
CA LYS A 129 1.17 4.04 -6.46
C LYS A 129 1.02 5.24 -5.52
N VAL A 130 1.09 6.44 -6.08
CA VAL A 130 0.91 7.70 -5.36
C VAL A 130 -0.45 8.31 -5.74
N LYS A 131 -1.19 8.86 -4.78
CA LYS A 131 -2.40 9.66 -5.06
C LYS A 131 -2.03 11.15 -5.19
N PRO A 132 -2.69 11.92 -6.08
CA PRO A 132 -3.81 11.57 -6.95
C PRO A 132 -3.35 11.14 -8.35
N GLU A 133 -2.06 10.88 -8.60
CA GLU A 133 -1.59 10.54 -9.94
C GLU A 133 -2.18 9.22 -10.47
N SER A 134 -2.62 8.32 -9.59
CA SER A 134 -3.47 7.17 -9.96
C SER A 134 -4.85 7.58 -10.54
N TYR A 135 -5.37 8.76 -10.20
CA TYR A 135 -6.60 9.33 -10.73
C TYR A 135 -6.37 10.12 -12.03
N ALA A 136 -5.24 10.83 -12.13
CA ALA A 136 -4.86 11.59 -13.32
C ALA A 136 -4.39 10.68 -14.47
N ALA A 137 -3.59 9.65 -14.19
CA ALA A 137 -3.16 8.68 -15.21
C ALA A 137 -4.35 7.87 -15.77
N THR A 138 -5.39 7.62 -14.98
CA THR A 138 -6.62 6.95 -15.44
C THR A 138 -7.51 7.90 -16.27
N ASN A 139 -7.53 9.21 -15.98
CA ASN A 139 -8.28 10.19 -16.79
C ASN A 139 -7.54 10.67 -18.05
N VAL A 140 -6.22 10.55 -18.11
CA VAL A 140 -5.41 10.94 -19.30
C VAL A 140 -5.25 9.77 -20.28
N ALA A 141 -5.41 8.52 -19.83
CA ALA A 141 -5.36 7.34 -20.70
C ALA A 141 -6.63 7.15 -21.57
N ASP A 142 -7.75 7.81 -21.25
CA ASP A 142 -9.03 7.74 -22.00
C ASP A 142 -9.29 8.98 -22.88
N ARG A 143 -8.23 9.51 -23.51
CA ARG A 143 -8.37 10.33 -24.71
C ARG A 143 -7.37 9.91 -25.76
N HIS A 144 -7.73 8.87 -26.52
CA HIS A 144 -7.42 8.79 -27.94
C HIS A 144 -8.74 8.62 -28.70
N ILE A 145 -8.79 9.31 -29.84
CA ILE A 145 -9.88 9.45 -30.80
C ILE A 145 -10.32 8.08 -31.33
#